data_AF-A0A2V4DTK8-F1
#
_entry.id   AF-A0A2V4DTK8-F1
#
_cell.length_a   1.000
_cell.length_b   1.000
_cell.length_c   1.000
_cell.angle_alpha   90.00
_cell.angle_beta   90.00
_cell.angle_gamma   90.00
#
_symmetry.space_group_name_H-M   'P 1'
#
loop_
_entity.id
_entity.type
_entity.pdbx_description
1 polymer ?
#
loop_
_entity_poly.entity_id
_entity_poly.type
_entity_poly.pdbx_seq_one_letter_code
_entity_poly.pdbx_strand_id
1 'polypeptide(L)'
;MKLTEHFTLDKFTRSTTALRLKIDNRVPDELMANIQLTAIKLELVRKALGKSIVITSGYRCPVLNAGGGVSISSHTKGLAVDFHSSFGTPK
;
A
#
# COMPACT_ATOMS: atom_id res chain seq x y z
N MET A 1 -10.22 -0.82 -9.01
CA MET A 1 -10.60 -2.16 -8.51
C MET A 1 -10.79 -2.11 -7.00
N LYS A 2 -11.87 -2.69 -6.48
CA LYS A 2 -12.11 -2.89 -5.04
C LYS A 2 -11.37 -4.17 -4.59
N LEU A 3 -10.57 -4.09 -3.53
CA LEU A 3 -9.83 -5.24 -2.99
C LEU A 3 -10.62 -5.87 -1.83
N THR A 4 -11.08 -5.05 -0.90
CA THR A 4 -11.91 -5.44 0.24
C THR A 4 -13.02 -4.42 0.43
N GLU A 5 -13.81 -4.56 1.50
CA GLU A 5 -14.88 -3.61 1.83
C GLU A 5 -14.37 -2.15 1.88
N HIS A 6 -13.23 -1.91 2.54
CA HIS A 6 -12.74 -0.56 2.83
C HIS A 6 -11.52 -0.13 1.99
N PHE A 7 -10.90 -1.06 1.26
CA PHE A 7 -9.67 -0.81 0.53
C PHE A 7 -9.81 -1.07 -0.98
N THR A 8 -9.15 -0.21 -1.77
CA THR A 8 -9.14 -0.25 -3.23
C THR A 8 -7.71 -0.30 -3.75
N LEU A 9 -7.51 -0.88 -4.94
CA LEU A 9 -6.21 -0.98 -5.59
C LEU A 9 -5.59 0.39 -5.84
N ASP A 10 -6.43 1.38 -6.21
CA ASP A 10 -5.99 2.76 -6.41
C ASP A 10 -5.26 3.32 -5.19
N LYS A 11 -5.80 3.10 -3.98
CA LYS A 11 -5.14 3.54 -2.74
C LYS A 11 -3.80 2.83 -2.49
N PHE A 12 -3.65 1.60 -2.96
CA PHE A 12 -2.42 0.83 -2.82
C PHE A 12 -1.34 1.24 -3.82
N THR A 13 -1.69 1.79 -4.98
CA THR A 13 -0.73 2.19 -6.02
C THR A 13 -0.51 3.70 -6.11
N ARG A 14 -1.36 4.50 -5.46
CA ARG A 14 -1.28 5.96 -5.50
C ARG A 14 0.04 6.44 -4.90
N SER A 15 0.80 7.19 -5.69
CA SER A 15 2.02 7.85 -5.26
C SER A 15 2.13 9.21 -5.94
N THR A 16 2.25 10.27 -5.15
CA THR A 16 2.48 11.64 -5.65
C THR A 16 3.81 11.74 -6.39
N THR A 17 4.83 11.02 -5.92
CA THR A 17 6.13 10.91 -6.59
C THR A 17 6.00 10.22 -7.95
N ALA A 18 5.23 9.14 -8.05
CA ALA A 18 5.02 8.46 -9.33
C ALA A 18 4.31 9.37 -10.34
N LEU A 19 3.28 10.10 -9.91
CA LEU A 19 2.60 11.08 -10.75
C LEU A 19 3.54 12.21 -11.22
N ARG A 20 4.30 12.80 -10.30
CA ARG A 20 5.25 13.88 -10.60
C ARG A 20 6.34 13.45 -11.58
N LEU A 21 6.85 12.23 -11.42
CA LEU A 21 7.94 11.68 -12.23
C LEU A 21 7.44 10.88 -13.44
N LYS A 22 6.11 10.83 -13.68
CA LYS A 22 5.47 10.03 -14.74
C LYS A 22 5.89 8.55 -14.72
N ILE A 23 6.07 7.99 -13.53
CA ILE A 23 6.40 6.58 -13.33
C ILE A 23 5.10 5.77 -13.33
N ASP A 24 5.08 4.72 -14.14
CA ASP A 24 4.02 3.72 -14.09
C ASP A 24 4.19 2.83 -12.84
N ASN A 25 3.28 2.99 -11.88
CA ASN A 25 3.25 2.20 -10.64
C ASN A 25 2.13 1.14 -10.66
N ARG A 26 1.76 0.64 -11.84
CA ARG A 26 0.85 -0.51 -11.96
C ARG A 26 1.43 -1.74 -11.28
N VAL A 27 0.56 -2.49 -10.62
CA VAL A 27 0.93 -3.76 -9.99
C VAL A 27 0.99 -4.84 -11.08
N PRO A 28 2.09 -5.61 -11.17
CA PRO A 28 2.14 -6.83 -11.97
C PRO A 28 1.09 -7.85 -11.54
N ASP A 29 0.50 -8.58 -12.48
CA ASP A 29 -0.57 -9.54 -12.19
C ASP A 29 -0.15 -10.62 -11.18
N GLU A 30 1.11 -11.05 -11.23
CA GLU A 30 1.70 -12.02 -10.30
C GLU A 30 1.70 -11.54 -8.83
N LEU A 31 1.67 -10.23 -8.59
CA LEU A 31 1.66 -9.65 -7.24
C LEU A 31 0.25 -9.33 -6.75
N MET A 32 -0.78 -9.47 -7.59
CA MET A 32 -2.15 -9.14 -7.21
C MET A 32 -2.66 -9.97 -6.03
N ALA A 33 -2.24 -11.24 -5.94
CA ALA A 33 -2.54 -12.08 -4.78
C ALA A 33 -1.96 -11.51 -3.48
N ASN A 34 -0.75 -10.95 -3.53
CA ASN A 34 -0.11 -10.32 -2.37
C ASN A 34 -0.83 -9.03 -1.97
N ILE A 35 -1.23 -8.21 -2.94
CA ILE A 35 -2.00 -6.99 -2.68
C ILE A 35 -3.34 -7.33 -2.01
N GLN A 36 -4.03 -8.35 -2.53
CA GLN A 36 -5.29 -8.82 -1.95
C GLN A 36 -5.08 -9.31 -0.51
N LEU A 37 -4.04 -10.11 -0.26
CA LEU A 37 -3.70 -10.58 1.08
C LEU A 37 -3.39 -9.42 2.04
N THR A 38 -2.63 -8.44 1.59
CA THR A 38 -2.29 -7.25 2.40
C THR A 38 -3.54 -6.45 2.74
N ALA A 39 -4.46 -6.27 1.80
CA ALA A 39 -5.74 -5.61 2.05
C ALA A 39 -6.61 -6.37 3.07
N ILE A 40 -6.69 -7.70 2.97
CA ILE A 40 -7.41 -8.55 3.95
C ILE A 40 -6.81 -8.38 5.35
N LYS A 41 -5.48 -8.41 5.48
CA LYS A 41 -4.81 -8.19 6.77
C LYS A 41 -5.05 -6.79 7.32
N LEU A 42 -5.09 -5.78 6.45
CA LEU A 42 -5.35 -4.40 6.85
C LEU A 42 -6.78 -4.19 7.38
N GLU A 43 -7.75 -5.00 6.94
CA GLU A 43 -9.11 -5.00 7.54
C GLU A 43 -9.07 -5.46 9.01
N LEU A 44 -8.23 -6.46 9.34
CA LEU A 44 -8.04 -6.90 10.73
C LEU A 44 -7.45 -5.79 11.59
N VAL A 45 -6.46 -5.06 11.06
CA VAL A 45 -5.87 -3.89 11.73
C VAL A 45 -6.91 -2.79 11.91
N ARG A 46 -7.67 -2.46 10.86
CA ARG A 46 -8.76 -1.47 10.93
C ARG A 46 -9.77 -1.84 12.02
N LYS A 47 -10.18 -3.11 12.07
CA LYS A 47 -11.11 -3.63 13.08
C LYS A 47 -10.53 -3.52 14.49
N ALA A 48 -9.27 -3.91 14.68
CA ALA A 48 -8.59 -3.83 15.97
C ALA A 48 -8.43 -2.39 16.47
N LEU A 49 -8.13 -1.44 15.58
CA LEU A 49 -8.02 -0.03 15.91
C LEU A 49 -9.38 0.64 16.14
N GLY A 50 -10.48 0.08 15.62
CA GLY A 50 -11.81 0.68 15.68
C GLY A 50 -11.89 2.05 14.98
N LYS A 51 -10.96 2.36 14.08
CA LYS A 51 -10.82 3.64 13.38
C LYS A 51 -10.50 3.41 11.91
N SER A 52 -10.80 4.41 11.07
CA SER A 52 -10.45 4.37 9.66
C SER A 52 -8.95 4.41 9.44
N ILE A 53 -8.48 3.64 8.45
CA ILE A 53 -7.08 3.63 8.00
C ILE A 53 -6.98 4.41 6.69
N VAL A 54 -6.00 5.30 6.60
CA VAL A 54 -5.64 6.01 5.37
C VAL A 54 -4.26 5.54 4.93
N ILE A 55 -4.21 4.89 3.77
CA ILE A 55 -2.98 4.39 3.15
C ILE A 55 -2.20 5.58 2.59
N THR A 56 -0.94 5.70 2.99
CA THR A 56 -0.01 6.70 2.44
C THR A 56 0.86 6.10 1.35
N SER A 57 1.17 4.81 1.44
CA SER A 57 1.91 4.09 0.42
C SER A 57 1.60 2.59 0.50
N GLY A 58 1.31 1.96 -0.65
CA GLY A 58 1.21 0.51 -0.77
C GLY A 58 2.32 -0.03 -1.67
N TYR A 59 1.97 -0.60 -2.81
CA TYR A 59 2.91 -1.10 -3.81
C TYR A 59 3.83 0.00 -4.34
N ARG A 60 5.13 -0.32 -4.51
CA ARG A 60 6.10 0.52 -5.21
C ARG A 60 6.83 -0.32 -6.24
N CYS A 61 6.71 0.03 -7.52
CA CYS A 61 7.51 -0.60 -8.57
C CYS A 61 9.01 -0.34 -8.32
N PRO A 62 9.93 -1.15 -8.88
CA PRO A 62 11.37 -1.02 -8.62
C PRO A 62 11.92 0.39 -8.87
N VAL A 63 11.46 1.05 -9.94
CA VAL A 63 11.86 2.42 -10.31
C VAL A 63 11.42 3.43 -9.24
N LEU A 64 10.18 3.32 -8.77
CA LEU A 64 9.67 4.20 -7.72
C LEU A 64 10.35 3.94 -6.38
N ASN A 65 10.64 2.67 -6.06
CA ASN A 65 11.31 2.28 -4.83
C ASN A 65 12.77 2.76 -4.78
N ALA A 66 13.48 2.82 -5.91
CA ALA A 66 14.87 3.28 -5.97
C ALA A 66 15.06 4.75 -5.52
N GLY A 67 14.02 5.58 -5.60
CA GLY A 67 14.06 7.00 -5.24
C GLY A 67 14.07 7.31 -3.74
N GLY A 68 14.21 6.30 -2.86
CA GLY A 68 14.23 6.50 -1.40
C GLY A 68 13.92 5.27 -0.55
N GLY A 69 13.71 4.10 -1.17
CA GLY A 69 13.47 2.83 -0.49
C GLY A 69 14.68 1.89 -0.55
N VAL A 70 14.72 0.93 0.38
CA VAL A 70 15.71 -0.15 0.38
C VAL A 70 15.37 -1.14 -0.74
N SER A 71 16.37 -1.67 -1.44
CA SER A 71 16.23 -2.62 -2.55
C SER A 71 15.42 -3.89 -2.19
N ILE A 72 15.46 -4.31 -0.92
CA ILE A 72 14.74 -5.49 -0.40
C ILE A 72 13.35 -5.19 0.18
N SER A 73 12.79 -3.99 -0.10
CA SER A 73 11.53 -3.55 0.49
C SER A 73 10.35 -4.45 0.12
N SER A 74 9.55 -4.86 1.12
CA SER A 74 8.31 -5.61 0.91
C SER A 74 7.25 -4.84 0.11
N HIS A 75 7.40 -3.52 -0.07
CA HIS A 75 6.53 -2.72 -0.93
C HIS A 75 6.63 -3.16 -2.41
N THR A 76 7.81 -3.60 -2.87
CA THR A 76 8.00 -4.09 -4.25
C THR A 76 7.35 -5.45 -4.50
N LYS A 77 6.99 -6.16 -3.43
CA LYS A 77 6.33 -7.47 -3.46
C LYS A 77 4.83 -7.38 -3.21
N GLY A 78 4.29 -6.19 -2.96
CA GLY A 78 2.87 -6.00 -2.59
C GLY A 78 2.52 -6.54 -1.20
N LEU A 79 3.52 -6.71 -0.32
CA LEU A 79 3.39 -7.30 1.01
C LEU A 79 3.55 -6.28 2.15
N ALA A 80 3.57 -4.98 1.82
CA ALA A 80 3.70 -3.90 2.79
C ALA A 80 2.78 -2.73 2.46
N VAL A 81 2.38 -2.02 3.52
CA VAL A 81 1.55 -0.83 3.44
C VAL A 81 1.92 0.12 4.57
N ASP A 82 2.20 1.37 4.21
CA ASP A 82 2.33 2.49 5.12
C ASP A 82 0.97 3.16 5.25
N PHE A 83 0.56 3.46 6.49
CA PHE A 83 -0.74 4.07 6.75
C PHE A 83 -0.72 4.97 7.98
N HIS A 84 -1.71 5.85 8.07
CA HIS A 84 -2.05 6.57 9.29
C HIS A 84 -3.48 6.25 9.74
N SER A 85 -3.70 6.31 11.05
CA SER A 85 -5.00 6.15 11.68
C SER A 85 -5.16 7.20 12.76
N SER A 86 -6.38 7.71 12.95
CA SER A 86 -6.69 8.65 14.03
C SER A 86 -6.71 8.00 15.42
N PHE A 87 -6.37 6.70 15.52
CA PHE A 87 -6.27 6.00 16.79
C PHE A 87 -5.20 6.61 17.71
N GLY A 88 -4.07 7.05 17.15
CA GLY A 88 -2.99 7.68 17.89
C GLY A 88 -1.61 7.25 17.41
N THR A 89 -0.57 7.81 18.02
CA THR A 89 0.83 7.38 17.81
C THR A 89 1.11 6.12 18.63
N PRO A 90 1.70 5.06 18.01
CA PRO A 90 2.22 3.92 18.76
C PRO A 90 3.16 4.41 19.87
N LYS A 91 3.03 3.86 21.08
CA LYS A 91 3.97 4.09 22.18
C LYS A 91 5.00 2.97 22.21
#